data_AF-A0A9D4TGT1-F1
#
_entry.id   AF-A0A9D4TGT1-F1
#
_cell.length_a   1.000
_cell.length_b   1.000
_cell.length_c   1.000
_cell.angle_alpha   90.00
_cell.angle_beta   90.00
_cell.angle_gamma   90.00
#
_symmetry.space_group_name_H-M   'P 1'
#
loop_
_entity.id
_entity.type
_entity.pdbx_description
1 polymer ?
#
loop_
_entity_poly.entity_id
_entity_poly.type
_entity_poly.pdbx_seq_one_letter_code
_entity_poly.pdbx_strand_id
1 'polypeptide(L)'
;MQARGSLAALARLLATAEPSTGGPAALLVRSLCNVCPTIGASTAAARPSAFAASHRQWQQGGNGCAHGWTALRQFSSGKQAVNEDAVIMEAVEDTLRPRVLRFFAFFMICGAGIKVLPIVAAQAVGNCLALLDAQQPFMVKAGCSRLQLLMRLEAGRQKAVEEGAARKLLRLMQRPDVEQGVIDYALSAISMLAGCDEGLQALAEAGGIAALEAWLAGVQRSPVTEDAMDSVQQLLAVLSTA
;
A
#
# COMPACT_ATOMS: atom_id res chain seq x y z
N MET A 1 34.28 -35.52 12.62
CA MET A 1 34.51 -34.91 13.95
C MET A 1 34.92 -33.44 13.78
N GLN A 2 33.98 -32.50 13.72
CA GLN A 2 34.22 -31.06 13.95
C GLN A 2 32.89 -30.29 13.87
N ALA A 3 32.09 -30.32 14.94
CA ALA A 3 30.85 -29.53 15.03
C ALA A 3 30.49 -29.27 16.50
N ARG A 4 31.44 -28.79 17.31
CA ARG A 4 31.18 -28.43 18.72
C ARG A 4 31.59 -27.00 19.12
N GLY A 5 32.10 -26.20 18.18
CA GLY A 5 32.56 -24.82 18.47
C GLY A 5 31.50 -23.72 18.37
N SER A 6 30.36 -23.96 17.71
CA SER A 6 29.45 -22.87 17.33
C SER A 6 28.38 -22.52 18.38
N LEU A 7 28.06 -23.44 19.30
CA LEU A 7 27.01 -23.20 20.31
C LEU A 7 27.47 -22.32 21.48
N ALA A 8 28.77 -22.26 21.77
CA ALA A 8 29.30 -21.40 22.84
C ALA A 8 29.32 -19.91 22.46
N ALA A 9 29.34 -19.60 21.15
CA ALA A 9 29.28 -18.22 20.64
C ALA A 9 27.85 -17.65 20.66
N LEU A 10 26.84 -18.49 20.41
CA LEU A 10 25.43 -18.10 20.47
C LEU A 10 24.92 -17.85 21.90
N ALA A 11 25.45 -18.58 22.90
CA ALA A 11 25.08 -18.39 24.30
C ALA A 11 25.59 -17.06 24.90
N ARG A 12 26.66 -16.46 24.34
CA ARG A 12 27.20 -15.17 24.80
C ARG A 12 26.51 -13.95 24.19
N LEU A 13 25.82 -14.11 23.06
CA LEU A 13 25.04 -13.02 22.43
C LEU A 13 23.63 -12.86 23.03
N LEU A 14 23.11 -13.87 23.71
CA LEU A 14 21.79 -13.83 24.35
C LEU A 14 21.81 -13.30 25.81
N ALA A 15 22.98 -13.08 26.40
CA ALA A 15 23.12 -12.72 27.81
C ALA A 15 23.28 -11.21 28.10
N THR A 16 23.19 -10.33 27.09
CA THR A 16 23.33 -8.87 27.27
C THR A 16 22.04 -8.07 27.06
N ALA A 17 20.88 -8.72 27.00
CA ALA A 17 19.59 -8.05 26.90
C ALA A 17 18.86 -8.10 28.26
N GLU A 18 19.21 -7.17 29.16
CA GLU A 18 18.39 -6.87 30.34
C GLU A 18 17.25 -5.87 29.98
N PRO A 19 16.15 -5.88 30.74
CA PRO A 19 14.82 -5.51 30.28
C PRO A 19 14.49 -4.05 30.63
N SER A 20 14.17 -3.25 29.62
CA SER A 20 13.56 -1.94 29.82
C SER A 20 12.07 -2.01 29.51
N THR A 21 11.30 -1.83 30.58
CA THR A 21 9.86 -1.72 30.73
C THR A 21 9.17 -0.88 29.64
N GLY A 22 8.33 -1.55 28.83
CA GLY A 22 7.38 -0.91 27.93
C GLY A 22 6.56 -1.94 27.15
N GLY A 23 5.30 -2.14 27.55
CA GLY A 23 4.44 -3.21 27.02
C GLY A 23 4.12 -3.15 25.51
N PRO A 24 3.58 -4.26 24.96
CA PRO A 24 3.53 -4.55 23.52
C PRO A 24 2.49 -3.77 22.68
N ALA A 25 1.87 -2.71 23.20
CA ALA A 25 0.83 -1.96 22.48
C ALA A 25 1.31 -0.68 21.78
N ALA A 26 2.56 -0.23 22.01
CA ALA A 26 3.07 1.04 21.50
C ALA A 26 4.00 0.94 20.26
N LEU A 27 4.34 -0.28 19.81
CA LEU A 27 5.27 -0.50 18.69
C LEU A 27 4.62 -0.63 17.31
N LEU A 28 3.28 -0.69 17.23
CA LEU A 28 2.57 -0.80 15.95
C LEU A 28 2.21 0.54 15.30
N VAL A 29 2.37 1.67 16.01
CA VAL A 29 2.02 3.02 15.48
C VAL A 29 3.25 3.77 14.96
N ARG A 30 4.47 3.32 15.28
CA ARG A 30 5.71 4.04 14.96
C ARG A 30 6.41 3.56 13.68
N SER A 31 5.93 2.48 13.05
CA SER A 31 6.50 1.93 11.81
C SER A 31 5.89 2.50 10.52
N LEU A 32 4.85 3.35 10.60
CA LEU A 32 4.18 3.90 9.40
C LEU A 32 4.54 5.37 9.10
N CYS A 33 5.37 6.03 9.91
CA CYS A 33 5.67 7.46 9.76
C CYS A 33 7.06 7.78 9.17
N ASN A 34 7.79 6.82 8.59
CA ASN A 34 9.18 7.06 8.18
C ASN A 34 9.53 6.69 6.72
N VAL A 35 8.64 7.00 5.77
CA VAL A 35 9.00 7.05 4.34
C VAL A 35 8.32 8.26 3.69
N CYS A 36 8.98 9.42 3.81
CA CYS A 36 9.15 10.48 2.80
C CYS A 36 9.33 11.87 3.46
N PRO A 37 10.58 12.38 3.56
CA PRO A 37 10.84 13.80 3.64
C PRO A 37 11.49 14.26 2.34
N THR A 38 10.75 14.94 1.46
CA THR A 38 11.26 15.96 0.52
C THR A 38 10.15 16.37 -0.43
N ILE A 39 9.51 17.50 -0.12
CA ILE A 39 9.18 18.61 -1.04
C ILE A 39 8.73 19.72 -0.10
N GLY A 40 9.64 20.65 0.16
CA GLY A 40 9.41 21.71 1.13
C GLY A 40 10.59 22.67 1.15
N ALA A 41 10.79 23.41 0.05
CA ALA A 41 11.39 24.75 0.05
C ALA A 41 11.54 25.24 -1.39
N SER A 42 10.52 25.89 -1.93
CA SER A 42 10.76 27.07 -2.78
C SER A 42 9.51 27.94 -2.85
N THR A 43 9.73 29.23 -2.63
CA THR A 43 8.83 30.37 -2.88
C THR A 43 7.66 30.58 -1.91
N ALA A 44 7.98 31.24 -0.80
CA ALA A 44 7.14 32.29 -0.27
C ALA A 44 7.11 33.47 -1.26
N ALA A 45 5.92 33.92 -1.64
CA ALA A 45 5.53 35.31 -1.95
C ALA A 45 4.43 35.35 -3.03
N ALA A 46 3.16 35.37 -2.61
CA ALA A 46 2.12 36.21 -3.20
C ALA A 46 0.78 35.96 -2.48
N ARG A 47 0.20 37.05 -1.96
CA ARG A 47 -1.14 37.10 -1.36
C ARG A 47 -2.15 37.54 -2.46
N PRO A 48 -3.46 37.61 -2.17
CA PRO A 48 -4.49 36.79 -2.80
C PRO A 48 -5.46 37.59 -3.69
N SER A 49 -6.12 36.96 -4.66
CA SER A 49 -7.45 37.36 -5.15
C SER A 49 -7.90 36.44 -6.28
N ALA A 50 -9.22 36.32 -6.45
CA ALA A 50 -9.90 35.65 -7.55
C ALA A 50 -10.08 34.12 -7.45
N PHE A 51 -10.84 33.66 -6.45
CA PHE A 51 -11.73 32.50 -6.63
C PHE A 51 -12.94 32.52 -5.67
N ALA A 52 -13.59 33.68 -5.56
CA ALA A 52 -14.78 33.88 -4.73
C ALA A 52 -16.02 34.31 -5.55
N ALA A 53 -16.05 33.98 -6.84
CA ALA A 53 -17.03 34.52 -7.79
C ALA A 53 -17.81 33.47 -8.62
N SER A 54 -17.92 32.22 -8.16
CA SER A 54 -18.72 31.20 -8.86
C SER A 54 -19.52 30.31 -7.89
N HIS A 55 -20.22 30.91 -6.94
CA HIS A 55 -21.22 30.18 -6.15
C HIS A 55 -22.39 31.04 -5.64
N ARG A 56 -22.58 32.26 -6.20
CA ARG A 56 -23.62 33.21 -5.78
C ARG A 56 -24.80 33.36 -6.76
N GLN A 57 -24.92 32.45 -7.73
CA GLN A 57 -25.91 32.55 -8.82
C GLN A 57 -26.93 31.39 -8.85
N TRP A 58 -27.32 30.87 -7.68
CA TRP A 58 -28.43 29.91 -7.55
C TRP A 58 -29.37 30.20 -6.36
N GLN A 59 -29.27 31.37 -5.73
CA GLN A 59 -30.13 31.75 -4.58
C GLN A 59 -30.96 33.03 -4.78
N GLN A 60 -31.24 33.42 -6.03
CA GLN A 60 -32.20 34.50 -6.31
C GLN A 60 -33.18 34.08 -7.39
N GLY A 61 -34.23 33.39 -6.98
CA GLY A 61 -35.33 32.98 -7.85
C GLY A 61 -36.35 32.17 -7.08
N GLY A 62 -37.15 32.82 -6.23
CA GLY A 62 -38.21 32.12 -5.48
C GLY A 62 -38.88 32.92 -4.37
N ASN A 63 -39.09 34.23 -4.56
CA ASN A 63 -40.03 34.99 -3.73
C ASN A 63 -41.42 34.88 -4.37
N GLY A 64 -42.31 34.09 -3.76
CA GLY A 64 -43.72 34.03 -4.12
C GLY A 64 -44.41 32.93 -3.32
N CYS A 65 -45.55 33.25 -2.71
CA CYS A 65 -46.41 32.37 -1.90
C CYS A 65 -46.00 32.20 -0.43
N ALA A 66 -45.82 33.33 0.27
CA ALA A 66 -46.36 33.43 1.62
C ALA A 66 -47.89 33.54 1.50
N HIS A 67 -48.61 32.68 2.23
CA HIS A 67 -50.02 32.71 2.65
C HIS A 67 -50.62 31.32 2.51
N GLY A 68 -50.57 30.53 3.59
CA GLY A 68 -51.25 29.23 3.54
C GLY A 68 -51.14 28.29 4.72
N TRP A 69 -50.48 28.59 5.85
CA TRP A 69 -50.42 27.60 6.96
C TRP A 69 -50.34 28.18 8.39
N THR A 70 -50.78 29.42 8.63
CA THR A 70 -50.83 29.99 9.99
C THR A 70 -52.14 29.76 10.73
N ALA A 71 -53.05 28.92 10.23
CA ALA A 71 -54.36 28.70 10.84
C ALA A 71 -54.67 27.21 11.06
N LEU A 72 -53.81 26.46 11.76
CA LEU A 72 -54.22 25.21 12.44
C LEU A 72 -53.19 24.72 13.47
N ARG A 73 -52.79 25.59 14.42
CA ARG A 73 -51.97 25.14 15.56
C ARG A 73 -52.40 25.69 16.92
N GLN A 74 -53.67 26.11 17.02
CA GLN A 74 -54.37 26.34 18.29
C GLN A 74 -55.55 25.37 18.40
N PHE A 75 -55.26 24.08 18.49
CA PHE A 75 -56.16 23.13 19.15
C PHE A 75 -55.32 21.96 19.65
N SER A 76 -55.64 21.47 20.84
CA SER A 76 -54.90 20.43 21.60
C SER A 76 -53.86 20.95 22.59
N SER A 77 -54.31 21.83 23.48
CA SER A 77 -53.95 21.74 24.89
C SER A 77 -54.56 20.44 25.44
N GLY A 78 -53.71 19.46 25.76
CA GLY A 78 -54.14 18.13 26.19
C GLY A 78 -52.98 17.30 26.73
N LYS A 79 -52.71 17.46 28.03
CA LYS A 79 -51.96 16.54 28.91
C LYS A 79 -50.65 15.96 28.35
N GLN A 80 -49.55 16.69 28.54
CA GLN A 80 -48.21 16.10 28.57
C GLN A 80 -47.82 15.80 30.02
N ALA A 81 -48.28 14.64 30.49
CA ALA A 81 -47.61 13.89 31.53
C ALA A 81 -47.23 12.56 30.90
N VAL A 82 -46.20 12.59 30.05
CA VAL A 82 -45.63 11.40 29.42
C VAL A 82 -44.14 11.43 29.69
N ASN A 83 -43.79 10.75 30.78
CA ASN A 83 -42.62 9.90 30.94
C ASN A 83 -41.34 10.41 30.23
N GLU A 84 -40.54 11.23 30.90
CA GLU A 84 -39.25 11.72 30.41
C GLU A 84 -38.27 10.56 30.08
N ASP A 85 -38.47 9.38 30.70
CA ASP A 85 -37.68 8.17 30.42
C ASP A 85 -37.98 7.53 29.04
N ALA A 86 -39.19 7.71 28.50
CA ALA A 86 -39.55 7.17 27.19
C ALA A 86 -38.97 8.00 26.03
N VAL A 87 -38.85 9.32 26.22
CA VAL A 87 -38.31 10.26 25.21
C VAL A 87 -36.79 10.10 25.07
N ILE A 88 -36.09 9.76 26.17
CA ILE A 88 -34.65 9.47 26.11
C ILE A 88 -34.39 8.15 25.37
N MET A 89 -35.20 7.12 25.58
CA MET A 89 -35.09 5.84 24.85
C MET A 89 -35.36 6.01 23.34
N GLU A 90 -36.36 6.80 22.95
CA GLU A 90 -36.68 7.06 21.54
C GLU A 90 -35.59 7.87 20.82
N ALA A 91 -34.98 8.87 21.49
CA ALA A 91 -33.86 9.65 20.94
C ALA A 91 -32.54 8.85 20.84
N VAL A 92 -32.34 7.88 21.73
CA VAL A 92 -31.21 6.94 21.69
C VAL A 92 -31.37 5.95 20.52
N GLU A 93 -32.59 5.51 20.23
CA GLU A 93 -32.87 4.57 19.14
C GLU A 93 -32.68 5.20 17.74
N ASP A 94 -33.04 6.48 17.58
CA ASP A 94 -32.83 7.24 16.34
C ASP A 94 -31.35 7.61 16.08
N THR A 95 -30.52 7.72 17.11
CA THR A 95 -29.08 7.96 16.96
C THR A 95 -28.27 6.67 16.82
N LEU A 96 -28.77 5.55 17.33
CA LEU A 96 -28.16 4.22 17.18
C LEU A 96 -28.39 3.61 15.79
N ARG A 97 -29.58 3.75 15.20
CA ARG A 97 -29.90 3.25 13.85
C ARG A 97 -28.87 3.64 12.77
N PRO A 98 -28.49 4.92 12.60
CA PRO A 98 -27.52 5.31 11.57
C PRO A 98 -26.11 4.83 11.88
N ARG A 99 -25.74 4.63 13.16
CA ARG A 99 -24.43 4.08 13.52
C ARG A 99 -24.36 2.59 13.25
N VAL A 100 -25.36 1.81 13.67
CA VAL A 100 -25.45 0.37 13.41
C VAL A 100 -25.53 0.09 11.91
N LEU A 101 -26.32 0.87 11.17
CA LEU A 101 -26.40 0.73 9.71
C LEU A 101 -25.06 1.03 9.03
N ARG A 102 -24.31 2.03 9.49
CA ARG A 102 -22.95 2.32 8.99
C ARG A 102 -21.97 1.18 9.31
N PHE A 103 -22.04 0.58 10.51
CA PHE A 103 -21.23 -0.59 10.85
C PHE A 103 -21.57 -1.79 9.96
N PHE A 104 -22.86 -2.08 9.74
CA PHE A 104 -23.30 -3.15 8.85
C PHE A 104 -22.90 -2.90 7.39
N ALA A 105 -23.04 -1.67 6.90
CA ALA A 105 -22.61 -1.30 5.56
C ALA A 105 -21.09 -1.43 5.40
N PHE A 106 -20.31 -0.99 6.38
CA PHE A 106 -18.86 -1.15 6.37
C PHE A 106 -18.47 -2.63 6.40
N PHE A 107 -19.13 -3.44 7.24
CA PHE A 107 -18.89 -4.88 7.30
C PHE A 107 -19.20 -5.59 5.98
N MET A 108 -20.30 -5.23 5.31
CA MET A 108 -20.63 -5.74 3.99
C MET A 108 -19.61 -5.33 2.92
N ILE A 109 -19.18 -4.07 2.91
CA ILE A 109 -18.18 -3.57 1.95
C ILE A 109 -16.83 -4.26 2.19
N CYS A 110 -16.38 -4.39 3.43
CA CYS A 110 -15.14 -5.07 3.77
C CYS A 110 -15.22 -6.57 3.49
N GLY A 111 -16.34 -7.22 3.82
CA GLY A 111 -16.57 -8.65 3.57
C GLY A 111 -16.54 -9.00 2.08
N ALA A 112 -17.20 -8.19 1.24
CA ALA A 112 -17.12 -8.34 -0.21
C ALA A 112 -15.72 -8.01 -0.76
N GLY A 113 -15.05 -7.02 -0.17
CA GLY A 113 -13.72 -6.58 -0.56
C GLY A 113 -12.67 -7.70 -0.50
N ILE A 114 -12.69 -8.55 0.53
CA ILE A 114 -11.72 -9.65 0.70
C ILE A 114 -11.71 -10.61 -0.50
N LYS A 115 -12.86 -10.84 -1.14
CA LYS A 115 -12.95 -11.74 -2.31
C LYS A 115 -12.64 -11.06 -3.64
N VAL A 116 -12.89 -9.75 -3.74
CA VAL A 116 -12.67 -8.99 -4.97
C VAL A 116 -11.21 -8.55 -5.11
N LEU A 117 -10.52 -8.29 -4.00
CA LEU A 117 -9.12 -7.88 -3.96
C LEU A 117 -8.17 -8.79 -4.77
N PRO A 118 -8.16 -10.13 -4.60
CA PRO A 118 -7.27 -10.99 -5.37
C PRO A 118 -7.57 -10.99 -6.87
N ILE A 119 -8.85 -10.87 -7.27
CA ILE A 119 -9.27 -10.85 -8.67
C ILE A 119 -8.79 -9.56 -9.35
N VAL A 120 -9.01 -8.42 -8.69
CA VAL A 120 -8.56 -7.12 -9.21
C VAL A 120 -7.03 -7.05 -9.24
N ALA A 121 -6.36 -7.64 -8.24
CA ALA A 121 -4.92 -7.68 -8.19
C ALA A 121 -4.34 -8.43 -9.39
N ALA A 122 -4.88 -9.60 -9.73
CA ALA A 122 -4.46 -10.37 -10.90
C ALA A 122 -4.62 -9.54 -12.19
N GLN A 123 -5.76 -8.89 -12.41
CA GLN A 123 -5.99 -8.08 -13.61
C GLN A 123 -5.11 -6.82 -13.68
N ALA A 124 -4.66 -6.30 -12.54
CA ALA A 124 -3.81 -5.11 -12.50
C ALA A 124 -2.35 -5.41 -12.86
N VAL A 125 -1.90 -6.67 -12.83
CA VAL A 125 -0.52 -7.06 -13.12
C VAL A 125 -0.12 -6.70 -14.55
N GLY A 126 -0.95 -7.02 -15.54
CA GLY A 126 -0.63 -6.73 -16.95
C GLY A 126 -0.45 -5.25 -17.25
N ASN A 127 -1.26 -4.40 -16.60
CA ASN A 127 -1.07 -2.95 -16.69
C ASN A 127 0.26 -2.50 -16.08
N CYS A 128 0.68 -3.11 -14.97
CA CYS A 128 1.98 -2.80 -14.35
C CYS A 128 3.14 -3.28 -15.23
N LEU A 129 3.02 -4.45 -15.86
CA LEU A 129 4.04 -4.98 -16.78
C LEU A 129 4.17 -4.14 -18.04
N ALA A 130 3.07 -3.56 -18.55
CA ALA A 130 3.10 -2.62 -19.66
C ALA A 130 3.86 -1.33 -19.31
N LEU A 131 3.80 -0.88 -18.04
CA LEU A 131 4.57 0.28 -17.57
C LEU A 131 6.08 0.01 -17.50
N LEU A 132 6.51 -1.25 -17.36
CA LEU A 132 7.94 -1.62 -17.38
C LEU A 132 8.57 -1.43 -18.77
N ASP A 133 7.76 -1.50 -19.83
CA ASP A 133 8.23 -1.28 -21.20
C ASP A 133 8.30 0.22 -21.55
N ALA A 134 7.83 1.11 -20.68
CA ALA A 134 7.90 2.55 -20.91
C ALA A 134 9.36 3.05 -20.89
N GLN A 135 9.66 4.09 -21.69
CA GLN A 135 10.99 4.71 -21.69
C GLN A 135 11.25 5.60 -20.46
N GLN A 136 10.19 6.12 -19.83
CA GLN A 136 10.32 7.07 -18.73
C GLN A 136 10.65 6.34 -17.42
N PRO A 137 11.79 6.63 -16.76
CA PRO A 137 12.23 5.91 -15.56
C PRO A 137 11.24 6.03 -14.40
N PHE A 138 10.54 7.17 -14.32
CA PHE A 138 9.47 7.38 -13.35
C PHE A 138 8.31 6.37 -13.49
N MET A 139 7.90 6.08 -14.73
CA MET A 139 6.81 5.13 -15.01
C MET A 139 7.23 3.70 -14.68
N VAL A 140 8.48 3.36 -15.00
CA VAL A 140 9.04 2.04 -14.66
C VAL A 140 9.11 1.86 -13.15
N LYS A 141 9.58 2.86 -12.40
CA LYS A 141 9.61 2.84 -10.93
C LYS A 141 8.21 2.64 -10.34
N ALA A 142 7.22 3.39 -10.84
CA ALA A 142 5.84 3.27 -10.42
C ALA A 142 5.27 1.87 -10.75
N GLY A 143 5.61 1.34 -11.93
CA GLY A 143 5.27 -0.02 -12.36
C GLY A 143 5.84 -1.09 -11.43
N CYS A 144 7.15 -1.06 -11.16
CA CYS A 144 7.81 -1.98 -10.23
C CYS A 144 7.21 -1.88 -8.81
N SER A 145 7.04 -0.67 -8.29
CA SER A 145 6.47 -0.44 -6.95
C SER A 145 5.04 -1.00 -6.83
N ARG A 146 4.19 -0.73 -7.84
CA ARG A 146 2.83 -1.26 -7.86
C ARG A 146 2.82 -2.78 -8.04
N LEU A 147 3.72 -3.32 -8.86
CA LEU A 147 3.87 -4.77 -9.05
C LEU A 147 4.27 -5.45 -7.73
N GLN A 148 5.20 -4.88 -6.96
CA GLN A 148 5.57 -5.40 -5.63
C GLN A 148 4.35 -5.46 -4.70
N LEU A 149 3.51 -4.43 -4.70
CA LEU A 149 2.28 -4.41 -3.90
C LEU A 149 1.32 -5.54 -4.31
N LEU A 150 1.15 -5.77 -5.61
CA LEU A 150 0.29 -6.82 -6.15
C LEU A 150 0.83 -8.22 -5.84
N MET A 151 2.15 -8.42 -5.90
CA MET A 151 2.80 -9.71 -5.64
C MET A 151 2.78 -10.12 -4.16
N ARG A 152 2.41 -9.22 -3.24
CA ARG A 152 2.10 -9.59 -1.84
C ARG A 152 0.91 -10.54 -1.76
N LEU A 153 0.00 -10.48 -2.73
CA LEU A 153 -1.10 -11.42 -2.87
C LEU A 153 -0.65 -12.58 -3.76
N GLU A 154 -0.94 -13.81 -3.33
CA GLU A 154 -0.60 -15.03 -4.07
C GLU A 154 -1.17 -15.01 -5.50
N ALA A 155 -2.43 -14.62 -5.66
CA ALA A 155 -3.07 -14.48 -6.98
C ALA A 155 -2.36 -13.47 -7.90
N GLY A 156 -1.85 -12.37 -7.35
CA GLY A 156 -1.09 -11.39 -8.11
C GLY A 156 0.29 -11.91 -8.52
N ARG A 157 0.94 -12.69 -7.64
CA ARG A 157 2.23 -13.32 -7.91
C ARG A 157 2.14 -14.39 -8.99
N GLN A 158 1.15 -15.28 -8.89
CA GLN A 158 0.90 -16.29 -9.91
C GLN A 158 0.63 -15.63 -11.27
N LYS A 159 -0.20 -14.58 -11.27
CA LYS A 159 -0.50 -13.86 -12.52
C LYS A 159 0.73 -13.16 -13.10
N ALA A 160 1.64 -12.67 -12.27
CA ALA A 160 2.91 -12.09 -12.72
C ALA A 160 3.80 -13.14 -13.38
N VAL A 161 3.85 -14.37 -12.86
CA VAL A 161 4.57 -15.49 -13.49
C VAL A 161 3.96 -15.81 -14.85
N GLU A 162 2.64 -15.99 -14.93
CA GLU A 162 1.91 -16.27 -16.17
C GLU A 162 2.14 -15.23 -17.26
N GLU A 163 2.18 -13.94 -16.88
CA GLU A 163 2.38 -12.84 -17.83
C GLU A 163 3.86 -12.55 -18.15
N GLY A 164 4.78 -13.38 -17.64
CA GLY A 164 6.20 -13.29 -17.97
C GLY A 164 6.93 -12.14 -17.28
N ALA A 165 6.53 -11.77 -16.07
CA ALA A 165 7.17 -10.72 -15.28
C ALA A 165 8.66 -10.96 -15.07
N ALA A 166 9.08 -12.22 -14.86
CA ALA A 166 10.48 -12.61 -14.69
C ALA A 166 11.37 -12.08 -15.84
N ARG A 167 10.99 -12.35 -17.09
CA ARG A 167 11.76 -11.91 -18.26
C ARG A 167 11.79 -10.39 -18.41
N LYS A 168 10.68 -9.70 -18.10
CA LYS A 168 10.61 -8.24 -18.18
C LYS A 168 11.49 -7.56 -17.14
N LEU A 169 11.45 -8.04 -15.89
CA LEU A 169 12.27 -7.51 -14.80
C LEU A 169 13.77 -7.75 -15.03
N LEU A 170 14.16 -8.94 -15.49
CA LEU A 170 15.55 -9.24 -15.83
C LEU A 170 16.06 -8.37 -16.99
N ARG A 171 15.23 -8.18 -18.03
CA ARG A 171 15.57 -7.28 -19.15
C ARG A 171 15.75 -5.85 -18.68
N LEU A 172 14.91 -5.38 -17.75
CA LEU A 172 15.02 -4.04 -17.19
C LEU A 172 16.37 -3.83 -16.48
N MET A 173 16.87 -4.83 -15.76
CA MET A 173 18.16 -4.74 -15.08
C MET A 173 19.37 -4.72 -16.02
N GLN A 174 19.26 -5.34 -17.19
CA GLN A 174 20.35 -5.41 -18.18
C GLN A 174 20.47 -4.13 -19.02
N ARG A 175 19.52 -3.20 -18.88
CA ARG A 175 19.52 -1.95 -19.63
C ARG A 175 20.55 -0.97 -19.04
N PRO A 176 21.45 -0.41 -19.87
CA PRO A 176 22.50 0.50 -19.39
C PRO A 176 21.99 1.90 -19.03
N ASP A 177 20.76 2.25 -19.44
CA ASP A 177 20.16 3.58 -19.27
C ASP A 177 19.27 3.70 -18.03
N VAL A 178 19.22 2.67 -17.19
CA VAL A 178 18.30 2.61 -16.04
C VAL A 178 18.96 3.20 -14.80
N GLU A 179 18.23 4.12 -14.16
CA GLU A 179 18.65 4.73 -12.90
C GLU A 179 18.75 3.68 -11.78
N GLN A 180 19.75 3.80 -10.91
CA GLN A 180 19.95 2.88 -9.77
C GLN A 180 18.68 2.70 -8.93
N GLY A 181 17.97 3.80 -8.67
CA GLY A 181 16.72 3.76 -7.90
C GLY A 181 15.56 3.03 -8.59
N VAL A 182 15.68 2.64 -9.86
CA VAL A 182 14.73 1.74 -10.55
C VAL A 182 15.20 0.28 -10.42
N ILE A 183 16.50 0.04 -10.49
CA ILE A 183 17.11 -1.28 -10.30
C ILE A 183 16.77 -1.84 -8.93
N ASP A 184 16.84 -1.04 -7.85
CA ASP A 184 16.51 -1.51 -6.50
C ASP A 184 15.05 -2.00 -6.41
N TYR A 185 14.12 -1.34 -7.10
CA TYR A 185 12.73 -1.77 -7.16
C TYR A 185 12.54 -3.00 -8.05
N ALA A 186 13.31 -3.12 -9.12
CA ALA A 186 13.30 -4.32 -9.96
C ALA A 186 13.83 -5.54 -9.19
N LEU A 187 14.93 -5.38 -8.45
CA LEU A 187 15.51 -6.41 -7.58
C LEU A 187 14.55 -6.85 -6.48
N SER A 188 13.92 -5.88 -5.81
CA SER A 188 12.89 -6.16 -4.81
C SER A 188 11.69 -6.91 -5.43
N ALA A 189 11.27 -6.53 -6.65
CA ALA A 189 10.22 -7.25 -7.37
C ALA A 189 10.63 -8.68 -7.75
N ILE A 190 11.88 -8.90 -8.17
CA ILE A 190 12.44 -10.23 -8.44
C ILE A 190 12.47 -11.08 -7.17
N SER A 191 12.86 -10.49 -6.03
CA SER A 191 12.87 -11.19 -4.74
C SER A 191 11.47 -11.64 -4.31
N MET A 192 10.45 -10.82 -4.54
CA MET A 192 9.05 -11.20 -4.30
C MET A 192 8.58 -12.35 -5.20
N LEU A 193 9.02 -12.35 -6.46
CA LEU A 193 8.78 -13.44 -7.43
C LEU A 193 9.49 -14.73 -7.02
N ALA A 194 10.75 -14.63 -6.58
CA ALA A 194 11.54 -15.74 -6.04
C ALA A 194 10.98 -16.32 -4.73
N GLY A 195 9.99 -15.66 -4.11
CA GLY A 195 9.30 -16.17 -2.93
C GLY A 195 8.26 -17.26 -3.20
N CYS A 196 8.09 -17.71 -4.46
CA CYS A 196 7.29 -18.89 -4.81
C CYS A 196 8.07 -19.79 -5.78
N ASP A 197 7.78 -21.09 -5.75
CA ASP A 197 8.53 -22.09 -6.54
C ASP A 197 8.34 -21.88 -8.04
N GLU A 198 7.13 -21.53 -8.49
CA GLU A 198 6.82 -21.21 -9.89
C GLU A 198 7.56 -19.97 -10.36
N GLY A 199 7.74 -18.99 -9.48
CA GLY A 199 8.47 -17.76 -9.77
C GLY A 199 9.97 -17.98 -9.85
N LEU A 200 10.51 -18.85 -8.99
CA LEU A 200 11.90 -19.30 -9.06
C LEU A 200 12.18 -20.04 -10.37
N GLN A 201 11.32 -20.98 -10.75
CA GLN A 201 11.44 -21.68 -12.03
C GLN A 201 11.38 -20.71 -13.22
N ALA A 202 10.42 -19.79 -13.22
CA ALA A 202 10.30 -18.79 -14.28
C ALA A 202 11.52 -17.85 -14.37
N LEU A 203 12.15 -17.52 -13.23
CA LEU A 203 13.40 -16.76 -13.20
C LEU A 203 14.58 -17.58 -13.74
N ALA A 204 14.68 -18.86 -13.36
CA ALA A 204 15.72 -19.75 -13.86
C ALA A 204 15.61 -19.95 -15.39
N GLU A 205 14.41 -20.23 -15.90
CA GLU A 205 14.12 -20.37 -17.34
C GLU A 205 14.37 -19.09 -18.14
N ALA A 206 14.16 -17.92 -17.52
CA ALA A 206 14.45 -16.63 -18.13
C ALA A 206 15.94 -16.25 -18.12
N GLY A 207 16.82 -17.11 -17.59
CA GLY A 207 18.26 -16.85 -17.50
C GLY A 207 18.63 -15.93 -16.33
N GLY A 208 17.86 -15.98 -15.24
CA GLY A 208 18.03 -15.13 -14.07
C GLY A 208 19.44 -15.19 -13.46
N ILE A 209 20.04 -16.39 -13.37
CA ILE A 209 21.40 -16.57 -12.84
C ILE A 209 22.40 -15.75 -13.66
N ALA A 210 22.45 -15.97 -14.98
CA ALA A 210 23.37 -15.25 -15.86
C ALA A 210 23.14 -13.73 -15.86
N ALA A 211 21.89 -13.29 -15.77
CA ALA A 211 21.53 -11.88 -15.70
C ALA A 211 22.02 -11.21 -14.40
N LEU A 212 21.86 -11.89 -13.26
CA LEU A 212 22.27 -11.41 -11.95
C LEU A 212 23.81 -11.40 -11.81
N GLU A 213 24.50 -12.43 -12.32
CA GLU A 213 25.96 -12.46 -12.38
C GLU A 213 26.53 -11.35 -13.27
N ALA A 214 25.93 -11.13 -14.44
CA ALA A 214 26.32 -10.04 -15.33
C ALA A 214 26.14 -8.66 -14.67
N TRP A 215 25.05 -8.48 -13.92
CA TRP A 215 24.81 -7.25 -13.17
C TRP A 215 25.85 -7.05 -12.06
N LEU A 216 26.16 -8.08 -11.28
CA LEU A 216 27.20 -8.02 -10.26
C LEU A 216 28.60 -7.73 -10.83
N ALA A 217 28.92 -8.23 -12.02
CA ALA A 217 30.18 -7.96 -12.70
C ALA A 217 30.28 -6.51 -13.21
N GLY A 218 29.14 -5.91 -13.57
CA GLY A 218 29.08 -4.54 -14.10
C GLY A 218 28.90 -3.43 -13.06
N VAL A 219 28.43 -3.76 -11.86
CA VAL A 219 28.12 -2.75 -10.83
C VAL A 219 29.40 -2.24 -10.15
N GLN A 220 29.55 -0.92 -10.06
CA GLN A 220 30.63 -0.32 -9.27
C GLN A 220 30.25 -0.35 -7.79
N ARG A 221 31.14 -0.88 -6.95
CA ARG A 221 30.96 -0.89 -5.50
C ARG A 221 30.92 0.53 -4.96
N SER A 222 29.75 0.92 -4.49
CA SER A 222 29.49 2.16 -3.76
C SER A 222 28.65 1.82 -2.53
N PRO A 223 28.67 2.64 -1.46
CA PRO A 223 27.85 2.38 -0.27
C PRO A 223 26.33 2.36 -0.56
N VAL A 224 25.89 2.96 -1.67
CA VAL A 224 24.48 2.94 -2.10
C VAL A 224 24.10 1.60 -2.73
N THR A 225 25.07 0.86 -3.29
CA THR A 225 24.85 -0.40 -4.00
C THR A 225 25.10 -1.65 -3.15
N GLU A 226 25.66 -1.52 -1.95
CA GLU A 226 25.99 -2.67 -1.10
C GLU A 226 24.76 -3.51 -0.77
N ASP A 227 23.67 -2.87 -0.32
CA ASP A 227 22.40 -3.56 -0.01
C ASP A 227 21.83 -4.30 -1.24
N ALA A 228 21.96 -3.71 -2.43
CA ALA A 228 21.52 -4.31 -3.68
C ALA A 228 22.40 -5.52 -4.04
N MET A 229 23.72 -5.41 -3.88
CA MET A 229 24.66 -6.50 -4.13
C MET A 229 24.40 -7.69 -3.21
N ASP A 230 24.18 -7.45 -1.92
CA ASP A 230 23.85 -8.49 -0.94
C ASP A 230 22.52 -9.18 -1.29
N SER A 231 21.52 -8.39 -1.69
CA SER A 231 20.23 -8.91 -2.17
C SER A 231 20.40 -9.80 -3.40
N VAL A 232 21.24 -9.41 -4.37
CA VAL A 232 21.52 -10.22 -5.55
C VAL A 232 22.25 -11.51 -5.19
N GLN A 233 23.23 -11.46 -4.30
CA GLN A 233 23.94 -12.66 -3.84
C GLN A 233 22.99 -13.65 -3.14
N GLN A 234 22.08 -13.14 -2.32
CA GLN A 234 21.05 -13.97 -1.69
C GLN A 234 20.12 -14.60 -2.74
N LEU A 235 19.71 -13.85 -3.77
CA LEU A 235 18.89 -14.37 -4.85
C LEU A 235 19.61 -15.43 -5.68
N LEU A 236 20.90 -15.22 -5.98
CA LEU A 236 21.73 -16.21 -6.65
C LEU A 236 21.84 -17.51 -5.84
N ALA A 237 22.02 -17.42 -4.52
CA ALA A 237 22.05 -18.58 -3.65
C ALA A 237 20.73 -19.38 -3.75
N VAL A 238 19.59 -18.71 -3.66
CA VAL A 238 18.27 -19.36 -3.80
C VAL A 238 18.07 -19.97 -5.18
N LEU A 239 18.39 -19.24 -6.26
CA LEU A 239 18.23 -19.73 -7.62
C LEU A 239 19.17 -20.89 -7.96
N SER A 240 20.35 -20.96 -7.33
CA SER A 240 21.28 -22.09 -7.51
C SER A 240 20.79 -23.39 -6.84
N THR A 241 19.81 -23.29 -5.95
CA THR A 241 19.22 -24.43 -5.24
C THR A 241 17.90 -24.92 -5.85
N ALA A 242 17.32 -24.15 -6.78
CA ALA A 242 16.08 -24.46 -7.49
C ALA A 242 16.35 -25.30 -8.74
#